data_AF-A0A2N0ZTU3-F1
#
_entry.id   AF-A0A2N0ZTU3-F1
#
_cell.length_a   1.000
_cell.length_b   1.000
_cell.length_c   1.000
_cell.angle_alpha   90.00
_cell.angle_beta   90.00
_cell.angle_gamma   90.00
#
_symmetry.space_group_name_H-M   'P 1'
#
loop_
_entity.id
_entity.type
_entity.pdbx_description
1 polymer ?
#
loop_
_entity_poly.entity_id
_entity_poly.type
_entity_poly.pdbx_seq_one_letter_code
_entity_poly.pdbx_strand_id
1 'polypeptide(L)'
;MSTSEKNIENFNFIFSEAMRLSKLREESYDLYEKDFDKDAHLITAVIDVPKKVKNINPNQRAFPISSKSREKLRDIAIRDLQSKKLYHKITIDEYIYDIRDSIYMHIKSSGDFSKTGYASILSKAERRARGKLKDTTYYLPFNALIPNFKDEISIGDVKIIAKDSILNKVKENNHYDLYSQSHLKVL
;
A
#
# COMPACT_ATOMS: atom_id res chain seq x y z
N MET A 1 -3.37 -13.05 -15.01
CA MET A 1 -2.89 -11.65 -14.94
C MET A 1 -1.44 -11.62 -15.38
N SER A 2 -1.06 -10.75 -16.30
CA SER A 2 0.31 -10.61 -16.81
C SER A 2 0.95 -9.36 -16.19
N THR A 3 2.14 -9.49 -15.63
CA THR A 3 2.97 -8.35 -15.21
C THR A 3 3.51 -7.62 -16.44
N SER A 4 3.52 -6.28 -16.43
CA SER A 4 4.11 -5.49 -17.51
C SER A 4 5.62 -5.69 -17.59
N GLU A 5 6.21 -5.58 -18.78
CA GLU A 5 7.66 -5.75 -19.00
C GLU A 5 8.49 -4.84 -18.09
N LYS A 6 8.10 -3.57 -17.97
CA LYS A 6 8.75 -2.61 -17.07
C LYS A 6 8.64 -2.99 -15.58
N ASN A 7 7.57 -3.67 -15.18
CA ASN A 7 7.48 -4.22 -13.82
C ASN A 7 8.41 -5.42 -13.65
N ILE A 8 8.58 -6.26 -14.67
CA ILE A 8 9.52 -7.39 -14.65
C ILE A 8 10.96 -6.87 -14.50
N GLU A 9 11.36 -5.88 -15.30
CA GLU A 9 12.67 -5.23 -15.19
C GLU A 9 12.92 -4.66 -13.79
N ASN A 10 11.94 -3.93 -13.26
CA ASN A 10 12.03 -3.37 -11.91
C ASN A 10 12.15 -4.46 -10.84
N PHE A 11 11.38 -5.55 -10.94
CA PHE A 11 11.48 -6.67 -10.00
C PHE A 11 12.86 -7.35 -10.09
N ASN A 12 13.34 -7.64 -11.30
CA ASN A 12 14.67 -8.20 -11.51
C ASN A 12 15.75 -7.32 -10.87
N PHE A 13 15.67 -6.00 -11.06
CA PHE A 13 16.58 -5.06 -10.41
C PHE A 13 16.50 -5.17 -8.89
N ILE A 14 15.30 -5.13 -8.31
CA ILE A 14 15.10 -5.20 -6.86
C ILE A 14 15.68 -6.49 -6.27
N PHE A 15 15.44 -7.64 -6.91
CA PHE A 15 15.94 -8.93 -6.43
C PHE A 15 17.45 -9.06 -6.55
N SER A 16 18.02 -8.69 -7.70
CA SER A 16 19.48 -8.71 -7.89
C SER A 16 20.18 -7.79 -6.90
N GLU A 17 19.62 -6.61 -6.66
CA GLU A 17 20.17 -5.65 -5.72
C GLU A 17 20.08 -6.15 -4.27
N ALA A 18 18.96 -6.78 -3.89
CA ALA A 18 18.80 -7.36 -2.57
C ALA A 18 19.82 -8.50 -2.32
N MET A 19 20.10 -9.32 -3.34
CA MET A 19 21.15 -10.35 -3.26
C MET A 19 22.54 -9.73 -3.13
N ARG A 20 22.87 -8.73 -3.96
CA ARG A 20 24.15 -8.01 -3.91
C ARG A 20 24.39 -7.38 -2.54
N LEU A 21 23.40 -6.68 -2.00
CA LEU A 21 23.48 -6.04 -0.69
C LEU A 21 23.56 -7.05 0.46
N SER A 22 22.85 -8.18 0.35
CA SER A 22 22.93 -9.24 1.36
C SER A 22 24.34 -9.82 1.43
N LYS A 23 24.95 -10.10 0.27
CA LYS A 23 26.34 -10.56 0.16
C LYS A 23 27.31 -9.50 0.69
N LEU A 24 27.16 -8.25 0.28
CA LEU A 24 28.02 -7.15 0.72
C LEU A 24 27.95 -6.96 2.24
N ARG A 25 26.77 -7.07 2.85
CA ARG A 25 26.59 -6.98 4.31
C ARG A 25 27.31 -8.09 5.06
N GLU A 26 27.37 -9.30 4.49
CA GLU A 26 28.11 -10.42 5.08
C GLU A 26 29.62 -10.29 4.92
N GLU A 27 30.09 -9.76 3.78
CA GLU A 27 31.50 -9.63 3.46
C GLU A 27 32.15 -8.41 4.12
N SER A 28 31.46 -7.26 4.13
CA SER A 28 31.97 -6.01 4.70
C SER A 28 30.83 -5.05 5.02
N TYR A 29 30.50 -4.94 6.30
CA TYR A 29 29.47 -4.03 6.78
C TYR A 29 29.78 -2.55 6.46
N ASP A 30 31.04 -2.13 6.57
CA ASP A 30 31.48 -0.76 6.25
C ASP A 30 31.24 -0.38 4.78
N LEU A 31 31.43 -1.34 3.85
CA LEU A 31 31.13 -1.12 2.44
C LEU A 31 29.63 -1.14 2.17
N TYR A 32 28.88 -1.96 2.91
CA TYR A 32 27.42 -1.97 2.85
C TYR A 32 26.82 -0.63 3.28
N GLU A 33 27.33 0.02 4.34
CA GLU A 33 26.82 1.33 4.77
C GLU A 33 27.09 2.44 3.73
N LYS A 34 28.25 2.41 3.08
CA LYS A 34 28.63 3.37 2.02
C LYS A 34 27.75 3.30 0.77
N ASP A 35 27.01 2.22 0.61
CA ASP A 35 26.06 2.03 -0.50
C ASP A 35 24.76 2.85 -0.31
N PHE A 36 24.61 3.53 0.83
CA PHE A 36 23.47 4.36 1.16
C PHE A 36 23.87 5.84 1.27
N ASP A 37 23.17 6.72 0.55
CA ASP A 37 23.49 8.15 0.53
C ASP A 37 23.29 8.88 1.88
N LYS A 38 22.52 8.29 2.81
CA LYS A 38 22.14 8.86 4.10
C LYS A 38 21.90 7.77 5.14
N ASP A 39 22.26 8.01 6.39
CA ASP A 39 22.03 7.07 7.50
C ASP A 39 20.55 6.69 7.66
N ALA A 40 19.64 7.65 7.46
CA ALA A 40 18.20 7.40 7.48
C ALA A 40 17.75 6.40 6.41
N HIS A 41 18.52 6.23 5.33
CA HIS A 41 18.24 5.21 4.32
C HIS A 41 18.48 3.81 4.88
N LEU A 42 19.53 3.58 5.67
CA LEU A 42 19.81 2.28 6.32
C LEU A 42 18.63 1.81 7.19
N ILE A 43 18.00 2.72 7.93
CA ILE A 43 16.83 2.41 8.80
C ILE A 43 15.64 1.87 8.00
N THR A 44 15.47 2.34 6.76
CA THR A 44 14.34 1.97 5.88
C THR A 44 14.77 1.06 4.72
N ALA A 45 16.02 0.63 4.71
CA ALA A 45 16.66 -0.15 3.66
C ALA A 45 16.36 -1.63 3.79
N VAL A 46 15.24 -2.02 4.39
CA VAL A 46 14.92 -3.43 4.58
C VAL A 46 13.46 -3.74 4.24
N ILE A 47 13.27 -4.88 3.58
CA ILE A 47 11.99 -5.59 3.55
C ILE A 47 11.95 -6.43 4.83
N ASP A 48 11.24 -5.91 5.81
CA ASP A 48 11.12 -6.53 7.13
C ASP A 48 10.14 -7.71 7.12
N VAL A 49 10.18 -8.51 8.18
CA VAL A 49 9.27 -9.63 8.38
C VAL A 49 7.84 -9.10 8.55
N PRO A 50 6.86 -9.56 7.74
CA PRO A 50 5.49 -9.14 7.89
C PRO A 50 4.96 -9.49 9.29
N LYS A 51 4.29 -8.54 9.97
CA LYS A 51 3.74 -8.72 11.34
C LYS A 51 2.86 -9.97 11.52
N LYS A 52 2.30 -10.49 10.42
CA LYS A 52 1.41 -11.66 10.41
C LYS A 52 2.13 -13.01 10.41
N VAL A 53 3.45 -13.04 10.24
CA VAL A 53 4.25 -14.28 10.27
C VAL A 53 4.44 -14.70 11.72
N LYS A 54 3.66 -15.70 12.17
CA LYS A 54 3.86 -16.37 13.47
C LYS A 54 5.10 -17.27 13.38
N ASN A 55 5.95 -17.26 14.40
CA ASN A 55 7.28 -17.90 14.46
C ASN A 55 8.36 -17.14 13.69
N ILE A 56 8.62 -15.92 14.16
CA ILE A 56 9.78 -15.12 13.76
C ILE A 56 11.01 -15.78 14.39
N ASN A 57 11.83 -16.42 13.58
CA ASN A 57 13.18 -16.76 14.02
C ASN A 57 13.95 -15.43 14.12
N PRO A 58 14.67 -15.13 15.21
CA PRO A 58 15.52 -13.93 15.30
C PRO A 58 16.52 -13.82 14.13
N ASN A 59 16.86 -14.95 13.52
CA ASN A 59 17.72 -15.04 12.34
C ASN A 59 16.98 -14.94 11.00
N GLN A 60 15.65 -14.72 10.97
CA GLN A 60 14.92 -14.44 9.73
C GLN A 60 15.31 -13.05 9.24
N ARG A 61 16.30 -13.03 8.36
CA ARG A 61 16.93 -11.82 7.84
C ARG A 61 15.90 -10.98 7.07
N ALA A 62 15.74 -9.74 7.50
CA ALA A 62 15.15 -8.71 6.67
C ALA A 62 16.03 -8.55 5.40
N PHE A 63 15.40 -8.37 4.23
CA PHE A 63 16.13 -8.29 2.97
C PHE A 63 16.54 -6.84 2.70
N PRO A 64 17.83 -6.54 2.53
CA PRO A 64 18.26 -5.18 2.25
C PRO A 64 17.74 -4.69 0.88
N ILE A 65 17.36 -3.41 0.80
CA ILE A 65 16.91 -2.74 -0.42
C ILE A 65 17.57 -1.36 -0.52
N SER A 66 18.19 -1.06 -1.65
CA SER A 66 18.80 0.26 -1.91
C SER A 66 17.74 1.35 -2.11
N SER A 67 18.17 2.62 -2.08
CA SER A 67 17.35 3.76 -2.51
C SER A 67 16.71 3.57 -3.88
N LYS A 68 17.49 3.07 -4.85
CA LYS A 68 17.02 2.78 -6.21
C LYS A 68 15.95 1.69 -6.20
N SER A 69 16.12 0.62 -5.41
CA SER A 69 15.09 -0.42 -5.25
C SER A 69 13.80 0.12 -4.65
N ARG A 70 13.88 1.09 -3.72
CA ARG A 70 12.70 1.77 -3.15
C ARG A 70 11.94 2.58 -4.20
N GLU A 71 12.65 3.32 -5.05
CA GLU A 71 12.03 4.04 -6.18
C GLU A 71 11.37 3.07 -7.16
N LYS A 72 12.05 1.98 -7.51
CA LYS A 72 11.54 0.96 -8.44
C LYS A 72 10.31 0.24 -7.87
N LEU A 73 10.22 0.06 -6.55
CA LEU A 73 9.02 -0.43 -5.86
C LEU A 73 7.85 0.58 -5.96
N ARG A 74 8.11 1.87 -5.74
CA ARG A 74 7.10 2.93 -5.90
C ARG A 74 6.57 2.98 -7.33
N ASP A 75 7.46 2.90 -8.30
CA ASP A 75 7.14 2.81 -9.73
C ASP A 75 6.22 1.61 -10.07
N ILE A 76 6.51 0.43 -9.51
CA ILE A 76 5.66 -0.76 -9.66
C ILE A 76 4.28 -0.50 -9.06
N ALA A 77 4.23 0.02 -7.83
CA ALA A 77 2.98 0.29 -7.12
C ALA A 77 2.07 1.26 -7.91
N ILE A 78 2.63 2.36 -8.41
CA ILE A 78 1.91 3.34 -9.23
C ILE A 78 1.32 2.67 -10.47
N ARG A 79 2.15 1.97 -11.26
CA ARG A 79 1.70 1.35 -12.51
C ARG A 79 0.64 0.28 -12.27
N ASP A 80 0.81 -0.55 -11.25
CA ASP A 80 -0.14 -1.62 -10.97
C ASP A 80 -1.49 -1.07 -10.47
N LEU A 81 -1.49 -0.07 -9.57
CA LEU A 81 -2.73 0.59 -9.12
C LEU A 81 -3.43 1.34 -10.26
N GLN A 82 -2.68 2.04 -11.12
CA GLN A 82 -3.24 2.73 -12.29
C GLN A 82 -3.88 1.75 -13.27
N SER A 83 -3.18 0.67 -13.63
CA SER A 83 -3.69 -0.32 -14.58
C SER A 83 -4.97 -1.01 -14.08
N LYS A 84 -5.15 -1.13 -12.77
CA LYS A 84 -6.33 -1.72 -12.13
C LYS A 84 -7.38 -0.70 -11.69
N LYS A 85 -7.15 0.60 -11.95
CA LYS A 85 -8.01 1.71 -11.52
C LYS A 85 -8.27 1.70 -10.00
N LEU A 86 -7.28 1.35 -9.18
CA LEU A 86 -7.39 1.28 -7.72
C LEU A 86 -6.79 2.47 -6.97
N TYR A 87 -6.21 3.42 -7.69
CA TYR A 87 -5.53 4.59 -7.12
C TYR A 87 -6.40 5.47 -6.21
N HIS A 88 -7.73 5.39 -6.33
CA HIS A 88 -8.69 6.13 -5.51
C HIS A 88 -9.14 5.36 -4.25
N LYS A 89 -8.79 4.06 -4.14
CA LYS A 89 -9.16 3.21 -3.00
C LYS A 89 -7.98 2.88 -2.10
N ILE A 90 -6.78 2.80 -2.68
CA ILE A 90 -5.57 2.36 -2.00
C ILE A 90 -4.49 3.41 -2.25
N THR A 91 -3.87 3.92 -1.17
CA THR A 91 -2.75 4.85 -1.33
C THR A 91 -1.50 4.12 -1.81
N ILE A 92 -0.61 4.84 -2.51
CA ILE A 92 0.64 4.26 -3.02
C ILE A 92 1.48 3.68 -1.89
N ASP A 93 1.60 4.40 -0.77
CA ASP A 93 2.47 3.99 0.34
C ASP A 93 1.92 2.75 1.05
N GLU A 94 0.60 2.67 1.28
CA GLU A 94 -0.04 1.44 1.78
C GLU A 94 0.20 0.25 0.86
N TYR A 95 0.11 0.47 -0.45
CA TYR A 95 0.31 -0.59 -1.41
C TYR A 95 1.76 -1.06 -1.49
N ILE A 96 2.73 -0.15 -1.34
CA ILE A 96 4.15 -0.51 -1.24
C ILE A 96 4.38 -1.45 -0.04
N TYR A 97 3.73 -1.20 1.11
CA TYR A 97 3.82 -2.13 2.26
C TYR A 97 3.27 -3.52 1.91
N ASP A 98 2.13 -3.60 1.22
CA ASP A 98 1.56 -4.89 0.80
C ASP A 98 2.41 -5.62 -0.25
N ILE A 99 3.07 -4.88 -1.15
CA ILE A 99 4.04 -5.44 -2.10
C ILE A 99 5.26 -5.99 -1.36
N ARG A 100 5.82 -5.24 -0.41
CA ARG A 100 6.95 -5.68 0.42
C ARG A 100 6.62 -6.97 1.19
N ASP A 101 5.44 -7.03 1.80
CA ASP A 101 4.95 -8.24 2.47
C ASP A 101 4.84 -9.44 1.50
N SER A 102 4.35 -9.19 0.28
CA SER A 102 4.32 -10.22 -0.76
C SER A 102 5.72 -10.68 -1.16
N ILE A 103 6.66 -9.75 -1.35
CA ILE A 103 8.04 -10.07 -1.73
C ILE A 103 8.71 -10.92 -0.66
N TYR A 104 8.61 -10.52 0.60
CA TYR A 104 9.18 -11.28 1.72
C TYR A 104 8.66 -12.73 1.72
N MET A 105 7.34 -12.89 1.63
CA MET A 105 6.72 -14.21 1.62
C MET A 105 7.11 -15.02 0.39
N HIS A 106 7.27 -14.37 -0.76
CA HIS A 106 7.68 -14.99 -2.01
C HIS A 106 9.10 -15.55 -1.94
N ILE A 107 10.06 -14.75 -1.43
CA ILE A 107 11.44 -15.19 -1.23
C ILE A 107 11.50 -16.33 -0.21
N LYS A 108 10.79 -16.19 0.93
CA LYS A 108 10.77 -17.21 1.98
C LYS A 108 10.23 -18.57 1.49
N SER A 109 9.31 -18.56 0.53
CA SER A 109 8.77 -19.78 -0.07
C SER A 109 9.57 -20.30 -1.27
N SER A 110 10.77 -19.78 -1.53
CA SER A 110 11.56 -20.08 -2.73
C SER A 110 10.73 -19.93 -4.01
N GLY A 111 9.95 -18.84 -4.08
CA GLY A 111 9.03 -18.59 -5.17
C GLY A 111 9.74 -18.36 -6.50
N ASP A 112 8.99 -18.51 -7.59
CA ASP A 112 9.47 -18.32 -8.95
C ASP A 112 9.85 -16.84 -9.23
N PHE A 113 11.03 -16.59 -9.80
CA PHE A 113 11.49 -15.25 -10.21
C PHE A 113 11.22 -14.96 -11.69
N SER A 114 10.23 -15.63 -12.27
CA SER A 114 9.73 -15.34 -13.61
C SER A 114 8.58 -14.33 -13.61
N LYS A 115 8.11 -13.99 -14.81
CA LYS A 115 6.92 -13.15 -15.05
C LYS A 115 5.69 -13.63 -14.27
N THR A 116 5.45 -14.94 -14.17
CA THR A 116 4.29 -15.50 -13.45
C THR A 116 4.46 -15.34 -11.94
N GLY A 117 5.68 -15.55 -11.44
CA GLY A 117 6.02 -15.29 -10.04
C GLY A 117 5.82 -13.83 -9.64
N TYR A 118 6.28 -12.89 -10.47
CA TYR A 118 6.07 -11.46 -10.24
C TYR A 118 4.60 -11.06 -10.29
N ALA A 119 3.81 -11.68 -11.17
CA ALA A 119 2.36 -11.48 -11.18
C ALA A 119 1.72 -11.99 -9.88
N SER A 120 2.18 -13.14 -9.36
CA SER A 120 1.73 -13.69 -8.08
C SER A 120 2.01 -12.75 -6.90
N ILE A 121 3.18 -12.10 -6.87
CA ILE A 121 3.53 -11.08 -5.87
C ILE A 121 2.49 -9.94 -5.88
N LEU A 122 2.20 -9.37 -7.05
CA LEU A 122 1.25 -8.27 -7.21
C LEU A 122 -0.18 -8.69 -6.89
N SER A 123 -0.63 -9.86 -7.34
CA SER A 123 -1.97 -10.37 -7.01
C SER A 123 -2.14 -10.62 -5.52
N LYS A 124 -1.13 -11.13 -4.82
CA LYS A 124 -1.16 -11.30 -3.37
C LYS A 124 -1.17 -9.95 -2.64
N ALA A 125 -0.42 -8.97 -3.13
CA ALA A 125 -0.39 -7.63 -2.56
C ALA A 125 -1.76 -6.96 -2.69
N GLU A 126 -2.34 -7.00 -3.88
CA GLU A 126 -3.68 -6.49 -4.16
C GLU A 126 -4.74 -7.14 -3.26
N ARG A 127 -4.73 -8.46 -3.12
CA ARG A 127 -5.67 -9.17 -2.26
C ARG A 127 -5.58 -8.71 -0.81
N ARG A 128 -4.36 -8.48 -0.30
CA ARG A 128 -4.16 -7.94 1.06
C ARG A 128 -4.68 -6.51 1.16
N ALA A 129 -4.34 -5.65 0.20
CA ALA A 129 -4.77 -4.26 0.19
C ALA A 129 -6.31 -4.16 0.16
N ARG A 130 -6.97 -4.92 -0.72
CA ARG A 130 -8.44 -5.01 -0.78
C ARG A 130 -9.05 -5.53 0.51
N GLY A 131 -8.44 -6.53 1.14
CA GLY A 131 -8.91 -7.06 2.43
C GLY A 131 -8.79 -6.07 3.59
N LYS A 132 -8.01 -4.98 3.44
CA LYS A 132 -7.93 -3.88 4.43
C LYS A 132 -8.94 -2.77 4.16
N LEU A 133 -9.54 -2.72 2.97
CA LEU A 133 -10.59 -1.77 2.66
C LEU A 133 -11.79 -2.11 3.55
N LYS A 134 -11.95 -1.36 4.64
CA LYS A 134 -13.19 -1.33 5.40
C LYS A 134 -14.14 -0.40 4.67
N ASP A 135 -15.41 -0.79 4.53
CA ASP A 135 -16.47 0.12 4.09
C ASP A 135 -16.53 1.28 5.09
N THR A 136 -15.91 2.40 4.71
CA THR A 136 -15.83 3.59 5.54
C THR A 136 -16.44 4.72 4.74
N THR A 137 -17.64 5.14 5.14
CA THR A 137 -18.31 6.29 4.54
C THR A 137 -17.79 7.55 5.20
N TYR A 138 -17.12 8.40 4.43
CA TYR A 138 -16.68 9.71 4.89
C TYR A 138 -17.71 10.76 4.50
N TYR A 139 -18.12 11.59 5.46
CA TYR A 139 -18.98 12.75 5.23
C TYR A 139 -18.11 14.00 5.23
N LEU A 140 -18.00 14.67 4.08
CA LEU A 140 -17.24 15.91 3.90
C LEU A 140 -18.23 17.07 3.73
N PRO A 141 -18.51 17.87 4.78
CA PRO A 141 -19.43 18.99 4.65
C PRO A 141 -18.81 20.12 3.84
N PHE A 142 -19.54 20.63 2.84
CA PHE A 142 -19.19 21.86 2.12
C PHE A 142 -20.45 22.66 1.81
N ASN A 143 -20.33 23.98 1.71
CA ASN A 143 -21.42 24.85 1.32
C ASN A 143 -21.54 24.84 -0.21
N ALA A 144 -22.70 24.45 -0.72
CA ALA A 144 -23.01 24.52 -2.15
C ALA A 144 -24.14 25.53 -2.37
N LEU A 145 -23.93 26.49 -3.27
CA LEU A 145 -24.98 27.40 -3.74
C LEU A 145 -25.85 26.69 -4.79
N ILE A 146 -26.55 25.64 -4.38
CA ILE A 146 -27.49 24.92 -5.24
C ILE A 146 -28.90 25.19 -4.71
N PRO A 147 -29.68 26.08 -5.34
CA PRO A 147 -31.06 26.34 -4.95
C PRO A 147 -31.88 25.05 -5.05
N ASN A 148 -32.63 24.72 -4.02
CA ASN A 148 -33.54 23.56 -3.98
C ASN A 148 -32.90 22.19 -4.24
N PHE A 149 -31.67 21.97 -3.79
CA PHE A 149 -31.04 20.65 -3.84
C PHE A 149 -31.77 19.65 -2.94
N LYS A 150 -32.62 18.82 -3.52
CA LYS A 150 -33.35 17.75 -2.81
C LYS A 150 -32.89 16.34 -3.19
N ASP A 151 -32.32 16.18 -4.37
CA ASP A 151 -31.94 14.89 -4.94
C ASP A 151 -30.50 14.51 -4.60
N GLU A 152 -30.21 13.21 -4.56
CA GLU A 152 -28.85 12.69 -4.37
C GLU A 152 -28.10 12.70 -5.71
N ILE A 153 -26.95 13.38 -5.78
CA ILE A 153 -26.06 13.30 -6.94
C ILE A 153 -25.00 12.25 -6.67
N SER A 154 -24.91 11.23 -7.53
CA SER A 154 -23.80 10.27 -7.50
C SER A 154 -22.71 10.69 -8.50
N ILE A 155 -21.49 10.85 -8.01
CA ILE A 155 -20.27 11.09 -8.79
C ILE A 155 -19.30 9.92 -8.52
N GLY A 156 -19.41 8.87 -9.32
CA GLY A 156 -18.66 7.63 -9.09
C GLY A 156 -19.01 6.99 -7.75
N ASP A 157 -18.02 6.71 -6.92
CA ASP A 157 -18.20 6.17 -5.56
C ASP A 157 -18.58 7.27 -4.52
N VAL A 158 -18.66 8.54 -4.94
CA VAL A 158 -19.01 9.69 -4.07
C VAL A 158 -20.47 10.06 -4.27
N LYS A 159 -21.17 10.38 -3.17
CA LYS A 159 -22.56 10.84 -3.19
C LYS A 159 -22.65 12.22 -2.55
N ILE A 160 -23.22 13.19 -3.28
CA ILE A 160 -23.59 14.50 -2.76
C ILE A 160 -25.04 14.41 -2.33
N ILE A 161 -25.27 14.67 -1.04
CA ILE A 161 -26.57 14.58 -0.39
C ILE A 161 -26.83 15.87 0.38
N ALA A 162 -28.08 16.33 0.36
CA ALA A 162 -28.49 17.48 1.15
C ALA A 162 -28.31 17.20 2.64
N LYS A 163 -27.84 18.20 3.41
CA LYS A 163 -27.54 18.09 4.85
C LYS A 163 -28.69 17.47 5.65
N ASP A 164 -29.92 17.92 5.38
CA ASP A 164 -31.10 17.47 6.13
C ASP A 164 -31.43 16.00 5.87
N SER A 165 -31.06 15.48 4.70
CA SER A 165 -31.22 14.07 4.34
C SER A 165 -30.17 13.15 4.98
N ILE A 166 -29.02 13.70 5.42
CA ILE A 166 -27.93 12.93 6.06
C ILE A 166 -28.38 12.38 7.41
N LEU A 167 -28.99 13.24 8.23
CA LEU A 167 -29.37 12.89 9.61
C LEU A 167 -30.37 11.73 9.66
N ASN A 168 -31.28 11.65 8.69
CA ASN A 168 -32.23 10.54 8.59
C ASN A 168 -31.52 9.22 8.20
N LYS A 169 -30.60 9.26 7.23
CA LYS A 169 -29.85 8.06 6.79
C LYS A 169 -28.87 7.54 7.84
N VAL A 170 -28.28 8.44 8.65
CA VAL A 170 -27.36 8.04 9.74
C VAL A 170 -28.11 7.31 10.87
N LYS A 171 -29.40 7.64 11.10
CA LYS A 171 -30.26 6.92 12.06
C LYS A 171 -30.65 5.52 11.58
N GLU A 172 -30.86 5.34 10.28
CA GLU A 172 -31.29 4.05 9.71
C GLU A 172 -30.16 3.01 9.67
N ASN A 173 -28.91 3.43 9.51
CA ASN A 173 -27.77 2.51 9.32
C ASN A 173 -26.95 2.19 10.58
N ASN A 174 -27.44 2.49 11.80
CA ASN A 174 -26.71 2.26 13.07
C ASN A 174 -25.28 2.88 13.12
N HIS A 175 -24.96 3.86 12.27
CA HIS A 175 -23.66 4.55 12.24
C HIS A 175 -23.64 5.84 13.07
N TYR A 176 -24.64 6.03 13.93
CA TYR A 176 -24.87 7.26 14.70
C TYR A 176 -23.70 7.63 15.64
N ASP A 177 -22.97 6.62 16.13
CA ASP A 177 -21.87 6.81 17.07
C ASP A 177 -20.66 7.54 16.45
N LEU A 178 -20.50 7.49 15.12
CA LEU A 178 -19.39 8.15 14.42
C LEU A 178 -19.71 9.61 14.07
N TYR A 179 -20.99 9.95 13.90
CA TYR A 179 -21.42 11.29 13.50
C TYR A 179 -21.52 12.26 14.70
N SER A 180 -21.83 11.74 15.89
CA SER A 180 -21.99 12.54 17.11
C SER A 180 -20.65 12.99 17.72
N GLN A 181 -19.56 12.24 17.54
CA GLN A 181 -18.26 12.54 18.16
C GLN A 181 -17.51 13.71 17.49
N SER A 182 -17.76 13.99 16.21
CA SER A 182 -17.07 15.05 15.46
C SER A 182 -17.74 16.43 15.56
N HIS A 183 -18.94 16.53 16.14
CA HIS A 183 -19.69 17.79 16.29
C HIS A 183 -19.84 18.26 17.75
N LEU A 184 -19.36 17.48 18.73
CA LEU A 184 -19.35 17.88 20.15
C LEU A 184 -18.07 18.61 20.59
N LYS A 185 -17.16 18.95 19.68
CA LYS A 185 -15.92 19.71 20.00
C LYS A 185 -15.87 21.13 19.45
N VAL A 186 -16.97 21.65 18.91
CA VAL A 186 -17.07 23.06 18.50
C VAL A 186 -18.32 23.67 19.12
N LEU A 187 -18.28 23.85 20.43
CA LEU A 187 -19.05 24.86 21.17
C LEU A 187 -18.10 25.44 22.23
#